data_AF-A0A1S9BXX6-F1
#
_entry.id   AF-A0A1S9BXX6-F1
#
_cell.length_a   1.000
_cell.length_b   1.000
_cell.length_c   1.000
_cell.angle_alpha   90.00
_cell.angle_beta   90.00
_cell.angle_gamma   90.00
#
_symmetry.space_group_name_H-M   'P 1'
#
loop_
_entity.id
_entity.type
_entity.pdbx_description
1 polymer ?
#
loop_
_entity_poly.entity_id
_entity_poly.type
_entity_poly.pdbx_seq_one_letter_code
_entity_poly.pdbx_strand_id
1 'polypeptide(L)'
;MAKQYDFITTKNFSLLDKTHPKTNVRFVMDKIDLADDTHIEGVFPVFDSFQDVNLPKEYWKKSFDDQKDFLADYMQKMAKDPDGKNELLKHFSDDEVQDFMDGVIPEGYIWHHNQQEGLMQLVDATVHSGTGHTGGMSIWGVGYN
;
A
#
# COMPACT_ATOMS: atom_id res chain seq x y z
N MET A 1 19.81 17.22 -17.55
CA MET A 1 19.64 18.00 -16.31
C MET A 1 19.05 17.05 -15.27
N ALA A 2 19.43 17.14 -13.99
CA ALA A 2 18.80 16.33 -12.95
C ALA A 2 17.35 16.81 -12.75
N LYS A 3 16.39 15.89 -12.57
CA LYS A 3 15.02 16.24 -12.20
C LYS A 3 15.06 16.97 -10.85
N GLN A 4 14.34 18.09 -10.76
CA GLN A 4 14.11 18.80 -9.50
C GLN A 4 12.93 18.12 -8.80
N TYR A 5 13.07 17.86 -7.50
CA TYR A 5 12.02 17.28 -6.67
C TYR A 5 11.58 18.31 -5.64
N ASP A 6 10.27 18.52 -5.50
CA ASP A 6 9.70 19.39 -4.49
C ASP A 6 9.48 18.61 -3.18
N PHE A 7 10.07 19.10 -2.10
CA PHE A 7 9.93 18.45 -0.80
C PHE A 7 8.51 18.67 -0.24
N ILE A 8 7.84 17.59 0.15
CA ILE A 8 6.55 17.64 0.84
C ILE A 8 6.69 17.23 2.31
N THR A 9 5.98 17.95 3.19
CA THR A 9 5.92 17.57 4.60
C THR A 9 4.92 16.43 4.78
N THR A 10 5.43 15.25 5.15
CA THR A 10 4.63 14.06 5.45
C THR A 10 4.42 13.91 6.96
N LYS A 11 3.37 13.20 7.36
CA LYS A 11 3.19 12.82 8.76
C LYS A 11 4.36 11.93 9.21
N ASN A 12 4.89 12.22 10.39
CA ASN A 12 6.07 11.56 10.96
C ASN A 12 7.37 11.74 10.16
N PHE A 13 7.49 12.80 9.34
CA PHE A 13 8.73 13.05 8.58
C PHE A 13 10.00 13.23 9.45
N SER A 14 9.85 13.63 10.71
CA SER A 14 10.96 13.74 11.68
C SER A 14 11.60 12.38 12.05
N LEU A 15 10.97 11.28 11.63
CA LEU A 15 11.50 9.93 11.75
C LEU A 15 12.40 9.51 10.57
N LEU A 16 12.82 10.41 9.69
CA LEU A 16 13.80 10.09 8.65
C LEU A 16 14.99 9.30 9.22
N ASP A 17 15.25 8.14 8.62
CA ASP A 17 16.28 7.16 9.00
C ASP A 17 16.13 6.59 10.43
N LYS A 18 14.93 6.67 10.99
CA LYS A 18 14.55 6.10 12.28
C LYS A 18 13.38 5.14 12.10
N THR A 19 13.08 4.41 13.17
CA THR A 19 11.89 3.57 13.27
C THR A 19 10.82 4.24 14.14
N HIS A 20 9.56 3.95 13.84
CA HIS A 20 8.45 4.40 14.65
C HIS A 20 8.48 3.73 16.03
N PRO A 21 8.40 4.48 17.14
CA PRO A 21 8.69 3.95 18.48
C PRO A 21 7.70 2.88 18.98
N LYS A 22 6.52 2.78 18.37
CA LYS A 22 5.50 1.78 18.76
C LYS A 22 5.45 0.57 17.83
N THR A 23 5.62 0.81 16.53
CA THR A 23 5.38 -0.20 15.48
C THR A 23 6.67 -0.69 14.83
N ASN A 24 7.80 -0.06 15.15
CA ASN A 24 9.12 -0.33 14.59
C ASN A 24 9.23 -0.17 13.07
N VAL A 25 8.23 0.41 12.41
CA VAL A 25 8.25 0.71 10.97
C VAL A 25 9.30 1.77 10.67
N ARG A 26 10.20 1.48 9.73
CA ARG A 26 11.25 2.42 9.30
C ARG A 26 10.65 3.53 8.45
N PHE A 27 11.18 4.74 8.60
CA PHE A 27 10.87 5.86 7.73
C PHE A 27 12.10 6.22 6.88
N VAL A 28 11.91 6.38 5.58
CA VAL A 28 12.98 6.68 4.62
C VAL A 28 12.59 7.85 3.72
N MET A 29 13.59 8.59 3.23
CA MET A 29 13.37 9.52 2.13
C MET A 29 13.07 8.73 0.87
N ASP A 30 12.00 9.10 0.16
CA ASP A 30 11.65 8.54 -1.14
C ASP A 30 11.36 9.65 -2.14
N LYS A 31 11.63 9.35 -3.42
CA LYS A 31 11.37 10.22 -4.57
C LYS A 31 10.25 9.62 -5.39
N ILE A 32 9.21 10.41 -5.65
CA ILE A 32 8.04 9.98 -6.39
C ILE A 32 7.95 10.80 -7.68
N ASP A 33 7.87 10.08 -8.80
CA ASP A 33 7.55 10.62 -10.11
C ASP A 33 6.07 10.32 -10.40
N LEU A 34 5.24 11.36 -10.47
CA LEU A 34 3.82 11.23 -10.80
C LEU A 34 3.58 11.30 -12.31
N ALA A 35 2.48 10.71 -12.78
CA ALA A 35 2.15 10.68 -14.20
C ALA A 35 1.77 12.06 -14.79
N ASP A 36 1.52 13.06 -13.95
CA ASP A 36 1.28 14.45 -14.36
C ASP A 36 2.59 15.28 -14.45
N ASP A 37 3.74 14.60 -14.45
CA ASP A 37 5.10 15.19 -14.49
C ASP A 37 5.48 15.94 -13.20
N THR A 38 4.70 15.80 -12.13
CA THR A 38 5.09 16.27 -10.80
C THR A 38 6.16 15.35 -10.21
N HIS A 39 7.20 15.95 -9.64
CA HIS A 39 8.30 15.27 -8.97
C HIS A 39 8.37 15.71 -7.52
N ILE A 40 8.09 14.81 -6.58
CA ILE A 40 8.11 15.12 -5.14
C ILE A 40 9.08 14.23 -4.39
N GLU A 41 9.61 14.74 -3.28
CA GLU A 41 10.33 13.92 -2.32
C GLU A 41 9.76 14.12 -0.92
N GLY A 42 9.81 13.07 -0.11
CA GLY A 42 9.23 13.09 1.23
C GLY A 42 9.68 11.88 2.03
N VAL A 43 9.26 11.84 3.29
CA VAL A 43 9.66 10.78 4.22
C VAL A 43 8.48 9.84 4.46
N PHE A 44 8.63 8.56 4.09
CA PHE A 44 7.53 7.60 4.06
C PHE A 44 7.83 6.33 4.88
N PRO A 45 6.81 5.66 5.42
CA PRO A 45 6.99 4.37 6.07
C PRO A 45 7.35 3.29 5.06
N VAL A 46 8.19 2.34 5.48
CA VAL A 46 8.45 1.10 4.76
C VAL A 46 7.75 -0.01 5.53
N PHE A 47 6.51 -0.31 5.14
CA PHE A 47 5.76 -1.42 5.72
C PHE A 47 6.28 -2.76 5.23
N ASP A 48 6.15 -3.78 6.07
CA ASP A 48 6.27 -5.17 5.63
C ASP A 48 4.97 -5.52 4.88
N SER A 49 5.08 -5.67 3.57
CA SER A 49 3.94 -5.92 2.68
C SER A 49 3.86 -7.41 2.38
N PHE A 50 2.67 -7.96 2.59
CA PHE A 50 2.37 -9.35 2.24
C PHE A 50 2.09 -9.52 0.75
N GLN A 51 1.54 -8.48 0.11
CA GLN A 51 1.30 -8.47 -1.33
C GLN A 51 1.29 -7.04 -1.86
N ASP A 52 2.07 -6.83 -2.92
CA ASP A 52 2.12 -5.59 -3.68
C ASP A 52 1.32 -5.74 -4.98
N VAL A 53 0.41 -4.80 -5.24
CA VAL A 53 -0.42 -4.78 -6.45
C VAL A 53 -0.38 -3.40 -7.07
N ASN A 54 -0.02 -3.32 -8.35
CA ASN A 54 -0.17 -2.09 -9.12
C ASN A 54 -1.58 -2.02 -9.71
N LEU A 55 -2.33 -1.00 -9.30
CA LEU A 55 -3.62 -0.70 -9.89
C LEU A 55 -3.46 -0.31 -11.37
N PRO A 56 -4.38 -0.75 -12.24
CA PRO A 56 -4.53 -0.17 -13.57
C PRO A 56 -4.83 1.33 -13.47
N LYS A 57 -4.38 2.12 -14.45
CA LYS A 57 -4.47 3.59 -14.43
C LYS A 57 -5.90 4.10 -14.24
N GLU A 58 -6.88 3.38 -14.77
CA GLU A 58 -8.29 3.69 -14.63
C GLU A 58 -8.81 3.62 -13.18
N TYR A 59 -8.07 2.99 -12.27
CA TYR A 59 -8.38 2.90 -10.83
C TYR A 59 -7.66 3.94 -9.96
N TRP A 60 -6.65 4.65 -10.48
CA TRP A 60 -5.83 5.56 -9.67
C TRP A 60 -6.65 6.68 -9.03
N LYS A 61 -7.64 7.20 -9.77
CA LYS A 61 -8.53 8.28 -9.31
C LYS A 61 -9.95 7.80 -9.00
N LYS A 62 -10.14 6.49 -8.78
CA LYS A 62 -11.42 5.92 -8.33
C LYS A 62 -11.56 6.02 -6.81
N SER A 63 -12.76 5.76 -6.30
CA SER A 63 -13.01 5.67 -4.87
C SER A 63 -12.17 4.54 -4.25
N PHE A 64 -11.95 4.59 -2.94
CA PHE A 64 -11.25 3.48 -2.28
C PHE A 64 -12.05 2.18 -2.36
N ASP A 65 -13.38 2.24 -2.37
CA ASP A 65 -14.22 1.05 -2.49
C ASP A 65 -14.07 0.39 -3.88
N ASP A 66 -14.08 1.18 -4.97
CA ASP A 66 -13.80 0.67 -6.32
C ASP A 66 -12.40 0.02 -6.41
N GLN A 67 -11.41 0.59 -5.74
CA GLN A 67 -10.05 0.03 -5.69
C GLN A 67 -10.02 -1.28 -4.89
N LYS A 68 -10.74 -1.34 -3.76
CA LYS A 68 -10.87 -2.56 -2.96
C LYS A 68 -11.56 -3.68 -3.73
N ASP A 69 -12.59 -3.37 -4.51
CA ASP A 69 -13.28 -4.36 -5.34
C ASP A 69 -12.33 -4.97 -6.36
N PHE A 70 -11.51 -4.15 -7.03
CA PHE A 70 -10.46 -4.63 -7.92
C PHE A 70 -9.44 -5.51 -7.20
N LEU A 71 -8.97 -5.08 -6.02
CA LEU A 71 -7.96 -5.80 -5.25
C LEU A 71 -8.49 -7.13 -4.71
N ALA A 72 -9.76 -7.19 -4.30
CA ALA A 72 -10.42 -8.41 -3.88
C ALA A 72 -10.52 -9.43 -5.02
N ASP A 73 -10.92 -8.98 -6.23
CA ASP A 73 -10.94 -9.83 -7.43
C ASP A 73 -9.52 -10.31 -7.81
N TYR A 74 -8.51 -9.45 -7.69
CA TYR A 74 -7.10 -9.82 -7.90
C TYR A 74 -6.66 -10.92 -6.93
N MET A 75 -6.88 -10.75 -5.63
CA MET A 75 -6.49 -11.74 -4.62
C MET A 75 -7.28 -13.05 -4.78
N GLN A 76 -8.56 -12.96 -5.12
CA GLN A 76 -9.38 -14.14 -5.39
C GLN A 76 -8.85 -14.95 -6.57
N LYS A 77 -8.47 -14.29 -7.66
CA LYS A 77 -7.84 -14.96 -8.81
C LYS A 77 -6.52 -15.63 -8.42
N MET A 78 -5.69 -14.95 -7.64
CA MET A 78 -4.44 -15.51 -7.13
C MET A 78 -4.68 -16.74 -6.24
N ALA A 79 -5.65 -16.69 -5.33
CA ALA A 79 -5.96 -17.78 -4.42
C ALA A 79 -6.61 -19.00 -5.10
N LYS A 80 -7.28 -18.80 -6.24
CA LYS A 80 -7.87 -19.88 -7.06
C LYS A 80 -6.87 -20.50 -8.03
N ASP A 81 -5.78 -19.81 -8.35
CA ASP A 81 -4.68 -20.35 -9.12
C ASP A 81 -3.77 -21.23 -8.25
N PRO A 82 -3.36 -22.44 -8.68
CA PRO A 82 -2.53 -23.32 -7.85
C PRO A 82 -1.18 -22.72 -7.42
N ASP A 83 -0.51 -21.99 -8.32
CA ASP A 83 0.79 -21.38 -8.01
C ASP A 83 0.59 -20.17 -7.10
N GLY A 84 -0.39 -19.32 -7.41
CA GLY A 84 -0.77 -18.19 -6.56
C GLY A 84 -1.18 -18.63 -5.16
N LYS A 85 -1.97 -19.70 -5.03
CA LYS A 85 -2.35 -20.30 -3.75
C LYS A 85 -1.13 -20.76 -2.96
N ASN A 86 -0.17 -21.43 -3.60
CA ASN A 86 1.05 -21.88 -2.95
C ASN A 86 1.91 -20.71 -2.45
N GLU A 87 1.93 -19.58 -3.16
CA GLU A 87 2.60 -18.37 -2.69
C GLU A 87 1.89 -17.78 -1.46
N LEU A 88 0.55 -17.69 -1.47
CA LEU A 88 -0.22 -17.19 -0.32
C LEU A 88 0.00 -18.06 0.93
N LEU A 89 0.03 -19.39 0.79
CA LEU A 89 0.25 -20.31 1.90
C LEU A 89 1.61 -20.18 2.59
N LYS A 90 2.55 -19.40 2.05
CA LYS A 90 3.82 -19.08 2.73
C LYS A 90 3.66 -18.02 3.82
N HIS A 91 2.60 -17.23 3.75
CA HIS A 91 2.36 -16.06 4.59
C HIS A 91 1.01 -16.10 5.32
N PHE A 92 0.06 -16.86 4.79
CA PHE A 92 -1.30 -16.97 5.27
C PHE A 92 -1.65 -18.42 5.62
N SER A 93 -2.50 -18.60 6.62
CA SER A 93 -3.11 -19.89 6.97
C SER A 93 -4.11 -20.35 5.91
N ASP A 94 -4.49 -21.63 5.96
CA ASP A 94 -5.48 -22.19 5.02
C ASP A 94 -6.83 -21.44 5.07
N ASP A 95 -7.26 -21.02 6.27
CA ASP A 95 -8.51 -20.27 6.45
C ASP A 95 -8.43 -18.87 5.83
N GLU A 96 -7.31 -18.17 6.01
CA GLU A 96 -7.08 -16.84 5.40
C GLU A 96 -6.95 -16.94 3.87
N VAL A 97 -6.35 -18.02 3.36
CA VAL A 97 -6.35 -18.30 1.92
C VAL A 97 -7.75 -18.57 1.40
N GLN A 98 -8.59 -19.25 2.19
CA GLN A 98 -9.99 -19.46 1.87
C GLN A 98 -10.78 -18.14 1.84
N ASP A 99 -10.53 -17.21 2.76
CA ASP A 99 -11.13 -15.86 2.71
C ASP A 99 -10.83 -15.18 1.37
N PHE A 100 -9.58 -15.21 0.90
CA PHE A 100 -9.24 -14.68 -0.43
C PHE A 100 -9.99 -15.40 -1.55
N MET A 101 -10.14 -16.72 -1.49
CA MET A 101 -10.93 -17.49 -2.48
C MET A 101 -12.40 -17.04 -2.51
N ASP A 102 -12.93 -16.58 -1.38
CA ASP A 102 -14.30 -16.07 -1.24
C ASP A 102 -14.41 -14.57 -1.56
N GLY A 103 -13.30 -13.92 -1.93
CA GLY A 103 -13.25 -12.48 -2.27
C GLY A 103 -13.24 -11.58 -1.04
N VAL A 104 -12.86 -12.12 0.12
CA VAL A 104 -12.75 -11.43 1.39
C VAL A 104 -11.28 -11.20 1.71
N ILE A 105 -10.97 -10.06 2.32
CA ILE A 105 -9.63 -9.81 2.89
C ILE A 105 -9.64 -10.35 4.33
N PRO A 106 -8.67 -11.20 4.70
CA PRO A 106 -8.62 -11.77 6.04
C PRO A 106 -8.57 -10.71 7.15
N GLU A 107 -9.09 -11.07 8.32
CA GLU A 107 -9.05 -10.20 9.49
C GLU A 107 -7.61 -9.85 9.88
N GLY A 108 -7.37 -8.60 10.27
CA GLY A 108 -6.04 -8.13 10.65
C GLY A 108 -5.22 -7.56 9.49
N TYR A 109 -5.69 -7.63 8.25
CA TYR A 109 -5.03 -7.06 7.08
C TYR A 109 -5.78 -5.86 6.50
N ILE A 110 -5.05 -4.92 5.91
CA ILE A 110 -5.63 -3.75 5.23
C ILE A 110 -4.83 -3.36 3.99
N TRP A 111 -5.51 -2.81 3.00
CA TRP A 111 -4.87 -2.17 1.86
C TRP A 111 -4.33 -0.78 2.23
N HIS A 112 -3.02 -0.63 2.10
CA HIS A 112 -2.28 0.62 2.22
C HIS A 112 -2.00 1.19 0.82
N HIS A 113 -2.34 2.46 0.62
CA HIS A 113 -1.90 3.21 -0.57
C HIS A 113 -0.44 3.64 -0.40
N ASN A 114 0.47 3.05 -1.16
CA ASN A 114 1.87 3.46 -1.16
C ASN A 114 2.06 4.84 -1.82
N GLN A 115 3.11 5.57 -1.46
CA GLN A 115 3.44 6.85 -2.08
C GLN A 115 3.68 6.77 -3.60
N GLN A 116 4.14 5.63 -4.10
CA GLN A 116 4.30 5.37 -5.52
C GLN A 116 2.93 5.20 -6.19
N GLU A 117 2.72 5.91 -7.30
CA GLU A 117 1.41 6.04 -7.92
C GLU A 117 0.83 4.69 -8.37
N GLY A 118 -0.39 4.39 -7.89
CA GLY A 118 -1.09 3.14 -8.20
C GLY A 118 -0.63 1.92 -7.40
N LEU A 119 0.46 2.01 -6.63
CA LEU A 119 0.94 0.88 -5.83
C LEU A 119 0.11 0.73 -4.54
N MET A 120 -0.50 -0.44 -4.41
CA MET A 120 -1.26 -0.88 -3.24
C MET A 120 -0.49 -1.98 -2.52
N GLN A 121 -0.49 -1.95 -1.20
CA GLN A 121 0.22 -2.92 -0.36
C GLN A 121 -0.74 -3.51 0.65
N LEU A 122 -0.80 -4.84 0.72
CA LEU A 122 -1.54 -5.53 1.78
C LEU A 122 -0.64 -5.64 3.00
N VAL A 123 -1.01 -4.99 4.10
CA VAL A 123 -0.18 -4.86 5.29
C VAL A 123 -0.96 -5.21 6.55
N ASP A 124 -0.27 -5.43 7.67
CA ASP A 124 -0.88 -5.60 8.98
C ASP A 124 -1.64 -4.32 9.40
N ALA A 125 -2.92 -4.47 9.72
CA ALA A 125 -3.82 -3.36 10.02
C ALA A 125 -3.46 -2.64 11.33
N THR A 126 -2.93 -3.37 12.32
CA THR A 126 -2.53 -2.82 13.62
C THR A 126 -1.27 -1.98 13.49
N VAL A 127 -0.27 -2.49 12.77
CA VAL A 127 0.98 -1.81 12.43
C VAL A 127 0.70 -0.58 11.57
N HIS A 128 -0.15 -0.72 10.54
CA HIS A 128 -0.53 0.38 9.66
C HIS A 128 -1.19 1.54 10.44
N SER A 129 -2.24 1.23 11.21
CA SER A 129 -2.96 2.20 12.03
C SER A 129 -2.07 2.83 13.10
N GLY A 130 -1.27 2.01 13.79
CA GLY A 130 -0.38 2.45 14.88
C GLY A 130 0.80 3.29 14.40
N THR A 131 1.21 3.17 13.14
CA THR A 131 2.33 3.92 12.57
C THR A 131 1.91 5.35 12.26
N GLY A 132 0.76 5.55 11.60
CA GLY A 132 0.26 6.85 11.18
C GLY A 132 1.19 7.57 10.20
N HIS A 133 0.73 7.83 8.99
CA HIS A 133 1.59 8.37 7.92
C HIS A 133 0.75 9.13 6.89
N THR A 134 1.42 9.81 5.96
CA THR A 134 0.81 10.35 4.75
C THR A 134 0.88 9.24 3.69
N GLY A 135 -0.26 8.65 3.34
CA GLY A 135 -0.36 7.60 2.33
C GLY A 135 -0.64 8.13 0.92
N GLY A 136 -0.47 7.27 -0.08
CA GLY A 136 -0.65 7.55 -1.50
C GLY A 136 -2.01 8.11 -1.89
N MET A 137 -3.07 7.77 -1.15
CA MET A 137 -4.42 8.30 -1.40
C MET A 137 -4.48 9.83 -1.31
N SER A 138 -3.63 10.44 -0.48
CA SER A 138 -3.52 11.89 -0.33
C SER A 138 -2.56 12.55 -1.33
N ILE A 139 -1.75 11.76 -2.03
CA ILE A 139 -0.73 12.23 -2.97
C ILE A 139 -1.27 12.13 -4.40
N TRP A 140 -1.67 10.92 -4.79
CA TRP A 140 -2.12 10.60 -6.14
C TRP A 140 -3.56 10.07 -6.18
N GLY A 141 -4.18 9.75 -5.04
CA GLY A 141 -5.60 9.36 -5.00
C GLY A 141 -6.57 10.54 -5.09
N VAL A 142 -7.81 10.30 -4.66
CA VAL A 142 -8.86 11.33 -4.55
C VAL A 142 -9.12 11.81 -3.12
N GLY A 143 -8.30 11.34 -2.16
CA GLY A 143 -8.50 11.56 -0.72
C GLY A 143 -9.55 10.64 -0.09
N TYR A 144 -9.55 10.58 1.24
CA TYR A 144 -10.63 9.93 2.01
C TYR A 144 -11.66 11.00 2.34
N ASN A 145 -12.84 10.93 1.72
CA ASN A 145 -13.96 11.81 2.06
C ASN A 145 -14.49 11.50 3.47
#